data_AF-A0A838RRE5-F1
#
_entry.id   AF-A0A838RRE5-F1
#
_cell.length_a   1.000
_cell.length_b   1.000
_cell.length_c   1.000
_cell.angle_alpha   90.00
_cell.angle_beta   90.00
_cell.angle_gamma   90.00
#
_symmetry.space_group_name_H-M   'P 1'
#
loop_
_entity.id
_entity.type
_entity.pdbx_description
1 polymer ?
#
loop_
_entity_poly.entity_id
_entity_poly.type
_entity_poly.pdbx_seq_one_letter_code
_entity_poly.pdbx_strand_id
1 'polypeptide(L)'
;MSQTQTKKDYTSMPDIRNQVPHVIPFLQPGDKVIVVEHHPKAEPDALPDSDVMWCQFCRVDSLDKIGQAGPPIASGYIPGFQENPNQGKYMAPYNRDSWYMTTDASEENPQLVAVANRYANEHLGLKDVVHSECQFGRDYHEYRDPETDELAQQLTRERNWKWEPNGGFYAQVDCGALRLRSIHWCCTHLSQGFNYLDETYKGIDGTIYSNLASVLHRLRWIERKTSSNALGFIGYRAAFDGSPTTQEMQ
;
A
#
# COMPACT_ATOMS: atom_id res chain seq x y z
N MET A 1 3.91 33.97 9.88
CA MET A 1 2.99 34.45 8.82
C MET A 1 2.46 33.22 8.11
N SER A 2 1.17 32.91 8.26
CA SER A 2 0.53 31.74 7.65
C SER A 2 0.24 32.06 6.19
N GLN A 3 0.93 31.40 5.26
CA GLN A 3 0.53 31.42 3.85
C GLN A 3 -0.64 30.47 3.69
N THR A 4 -1.85 31.02 3.57
CA THR A 4 -3.04 30.28 3.17
C THR A 4 -2.84 29.83 1.71
N GLN A 5 -2.32 28.62 1.50
CA GLN A 5 -2.25 28.03 0.16
C GLN A 5 -3.66 27.76 -0.34
N THR A 6 -4.02 28.41 -1.44
CA THR A 6 -5.25 28.15 -2.19
C THR A 6 -5.24 26.72 -2.72
N LYS A 7 -6.26 25.95 -2.36
CA LYS A 7 -6.51 24.60 -2.87
C LYS A 7 -6.56 24.66 -4.41
N LYS A 8 -5.64 23.97 -5.10
CA LYS A 8 -5.67 23.86 -6.56
C LYS A 8 -6.97 23.17 -6.97
N ASP A 9 -7.80 23.85 -7.77
CA ASP A 9 -8.98 23.24 -8.38
C ASP A 9 -8.56 22.47 -9.64
N TYR A 10 -8.56 21.14 -9.52
CA TYR A 10 -8.20 20.24 -10.60
C TYR A 10 -9.39 19.88 -11.50
N THR A 11 -10.62 20.22 -11.13
CA THR A 11 -11.84 19.83 -11.86
C THR A 11 -12.05 20.64 -13.15
N SER A 12 -11.54 21.86 -13.17
CA SER A 12 -11.62 22.79 -14.31
C SER A 12 -10.42 22.72 -15.25
N MET A 13 -9.42 21.88 -14.98
CA MET A 13 -8.19 21.83 -15.79
C MET A 13 -8.42 21.10 -17.12
N PRO A 14 -7.85 21.61 -18.23
CA PRO A 14 -7.98 20.96 -19.53
C PRO A 14 -7.26 19.62 -19.55
N ASP A 15 -7.82 18.69 -20.31
CA ASP A 15 -7.21 17.39 -20.52
C ASP A 15 -6.14 17.45 -21.61
N ILE A 16 -4.89 17.25 -21.20
CA ILE A 16 -3.70 17.32 -22.04
C ILE A 16 -3.19 15.93 -22.47
N ARG A 17 -3.98 14.86 -22.35
CA ARG A 17 -3.53 13.48 -22.71
C ARG A 17 -2.98 13.35 -24.13
N ASN A 18 -3.50 14.15 -25.07
CA ASN A 18 -3.04 14.18 -26.47
C ASN A 18 -1.63 14.74 -26.64
N GLN A 19 -1.12 15.47 -25.65
CA GLN A 19 0.23 16.03 -25.64
C GLN A 19 1.26 15.04 -25.10
N VAL A 20 0.80 13.99 -24.40
CA VAL A 20 1.65 12.95 -23.81
C VAL A 20 1.13 11.55 -24.18
N PRO A 21 1.18 11.17 -25.47
CA PRO A 21 0.61 9.90 -25.93
C PRO A 21 1.22 8.66 -25.26
N HIS A 22 2.47 8.76 -24.79
CA HIS A 22 3.15 7.70 -24.06
C HIS A 22 2.54 7.42 -22.66
N VAL A 23 1.75 8.34 -22.10
CA VAL A 23 1.05 8.15 -20.82
C VAL A 23 -0.29 7.41 -21.02
N ILE A 24 -0.90 7.51 -22.20
CA ILE A 24 -2.22 6.95 -22.51
C ILE A 24 -2.38 5.47 -22.13
N PRO A 25 -1.40 4.57 -22.38
CA PRO A 25 -1.51 3.17 -21.98
C PRO A 25 -1.66 2.92 -20.48
N PHE A 26 -1.31 3.90 -19.64
CA PHE A 26 -1.31 3.78 -18.19
C PHE A 26 -2.53 4.45 -17.53
N LEU A 27 -3.37 5.12 -18.31
CA LEU A 27 -4.58 5.79 -17.80
C LEU A 27 -5.71 4.79 -17.62
N GLN A 28 -6.47 4.93 -16.54
CA GLN A 28 -7.73 4.20 -16.39
C GLN A 28 -8.83 4.83 -17.27
N PRO A 29 -9.90 4.08 -17.60
CA PRO A 29 -11.07 4.67 -18.23
C PRO A 29 -11.58 5.89 -17.46
N GLY A 30 -11.72 7.02 -18.15
CA GLY A 30 -12.19 8.29 -17.56
C GLY A 30 -11.09 9.18 -16.96
N ASP A 31 -9.86 8.69 -16.77
CA ASP A 31 -8.75 9.54 -16.29
C ASP A 31 -8.43 10.63 -17.31
N LYS A 32 -8.12 11.83 -16.81
CA LYS A 32 -7.60 12.98 -17.59
C LYS A 32 -6.15 13.21 -17.21
N VAL A 33 -5.32 13.60 -18.16
CA VAL A 33 -4.00 14.17 -17.83
C VAL A 33 -4.20 15.66 -17.70
N ILE A 34 -3.91 16.24 -16.54
CA ILE A 34 -4.12 17.69 -16.29
C ILE A 34 -2.81 18.44 -16.09
N VAL A 35 -1.76 17.75 -15.66
CA VAL A 35 -0.40 18.26 -15.44
C VAL A 35 0.58 17.13 -15.69
N VAL A 36 1.74 17.46 -16.27
CA VAL A 36 2.89 16.56 -16.40
C VAL A 36 4.08 17.26 -15.74
N GLU A 37 4.66 16.61 -14.72
CA GLU A 37 5.85 17.10 -14.04
C GLU A 37 7.03 16.20 -14.44
N HIS A 38 8.10 16.81 -14.95
CA HIS A 38 9.34 16.09 -15.24
C HIS A 38 10.30 16.30 -14.07
N HIS A 39 10.62 15.22 -13.38
CA HIS A 39 11.67 15.21 -12.38
C HIS A 39 12.97 14.73 -13.03
N PRO A 40 14.12 15.36 -12.74
CA PRO A 40 15.40 14.86 -13.22
C PRO A 40 15.57 13.42 -12.76
N LYS A 41 15.77 12.51 -13.73
CA LYS A 41 16.19 11.15 -13.43
C LYS A 41 17.61 11.25 -12.94
N ALA A 42 17.89 10.57 -11.85
CA ALA A 42 19.24 10.42 -11.41
C ALA A 42 19.52 8.96 -11.11
N GLU A 43 20.70 8.54 -11.55
CA GLU A 43 21.17 7.18 -11.45
C GLU A 43 22.39 7.20 -10.51
N PRO A 44 22.52 6.22 -9.62
CA PRO A 44 23.71 6.15 -8.78
C PRO A 44 24.92 5.76 -9.67
N ASP A 45 26.09 6.32 -9.36
CA ASP A 45 27.34 6.01 -10.07
C ASP A 45 27.73 4.53 -9.98
N ALA A 46 27.26 3.85 -8.94
CA ALA A 46 27.37 2.41 -8.74
C ALA A 46 26.10 1.86 -8.11
N LEU A 47 25.71 0.64 -8.50
CA LEU A 47 24.62 -0.05 -7.84
C LEU A 47 25.02 -0.41 -6.40
N PRO A 48 24.12 -0.20 -5.42
CA PRO A 48 24.38 -0.60 -4.05
C PRO A 48 24.46 -2.13 -3.94
N ASP A 49 25.22 -2.60 -2.95
CA ASP A 49 25.31 -4.01 -2.60
C ASP A 49 23.93 -4.58 -2.20
N SER A 50 23.62 -5.81 -2.63
CA SER A 50 22.31 -6.42 -2.40
C SER A 50 21.97 -6.56 -0.92
N ASP A 51 22.95 -6.88 -0.08
CA ASP A 51 22.74 -7.13 1.34
C ASP A 51 22.46 -5.81 2.05
N VAL A 52 23.17 -4.75 1.63
CA VAL A 52 22.91 -3.38 2.09
C VAL A 52 21.49 -2.95 1.73
N MET A 53 21.04 -3.24 0.51
CA MET A 53 19.69 -2.92 0.08
C MET A 53 18.63 -3.71 0.85
N TRP A 54 18.84 -5.00 1.07
CA TRP A 54 17.93 -5.82 1.89
C TRP A 54 17.79 -5.29 3.30
N CYS A 55 18.92 -4.98 3.96
CA CYS A 55 18.93 -4.37 5.28
C CYS A 55 18.13 -3.06 5.28
N GLN A 56 18.34 -2.22 4.27
CA GLN A 56 17.66 -0.95 4.14
C GLN A 56 16.14 -1.08 3.94
N PHE A 57 15.69 -1.93 3.01
CA PHE A 57 14.26 -2.14 2.77
C PHE A 57 13.55 -2.76 3.98
N CYS A 58 14.24 -3.67 4.68
CA CYS A 58 13.74 -4.30 5.90
C CYS A 58 13.93 -3.42 7.15
N ARG A 59 14.57 -2.25 7.05
CA ARG A 59 14.85 -1.32 8.16
C ARG A 59 15.63 -1.96 9.32
N VAL A 60 16.67 -2.71 8.97
CA VAL A 60 17.56 -3.40 9.90
C VAL A 60 19.02 -3.07 9.57
N ASP A 61 19.91 -3.31 10.53
CA ASP A 61 21.36 -3.06 10.40
C ASP A 61 22.13 -4.29 9.89
N SER A 62 21.51 -5.47 9.87
CA SER A 62 22.13 -6.71 9.40
C SER A 62 21.10 -7.74 8.90
N LEU A 63 21.54 -8.66 8.03
CA LEU A 63 20.67 -9.67 7.40
C LEU A 63 20.00 -10.61 8.41
N ASP A 64 20.69 -10.97 9.50
CA ASP A 64 20.15 -11.84 10.55
C ASP A 64 18.97 -11.21 11.32
N LYS A 65 18.76 -9.90 11.17
CA LYS A 65 17.64 -9.19 11.78
C LYS A 65 16.45 -9.00 10.85
N ILE A 66 16.51 -9.46 9.60
CA ILE A 66 15.38 -9.38 8.66
C ILE A 66 14.13 -10.01 9.29
N GLY A 67 13.03 -9.27 9.22
CA GLY A 67 11.76 -9.63 9.87
C GLY A 67 11.55 -9.01 11.25
N GLN A 68 12.56 -8.41 11.89
CA GLN A 68 12.37 -7.80 13.23
C GLN A 68 11.66 -6.44 13.20
N ALA A 69 11.76 -5.69 12.10
CA ALA A 69 11.23 -4.32 12.01
C ALA A 69 9.89 -4.18 11.27
N GLY A 70 9.22 -5.29 10.95
CA GLY A 70 7.97 -5.29 10.19
C GLY A 70 8.15 -5.64 8.70
N PRO A 71 7.14 -5.39 7.85
CA PRO A 71 7.23 -5.63 6.42
C PRO A 71 8.23 -4.69 5.72
N PRO A 72 8.79 -5.06 4.56
CA PRO A 72 9.70 -4.19 3.79
C PRO A 72 9.01 -2.90 3.34
N ILE A 73 9.76 -1.79 3.26
CA ILE A 73 9.30 -0.55 2.61
C ILE A 73 9.46 -0.61 1.09
N ALA A 74 8.69 0.21 0.35
CA ALA A 74 8.73 0.24 -1.11
C ALA A 74 10.04 0.82 -1.68
N SER A 75 10.66 1.77 -0.97
CA SER A 75 11.92 2.39 -1.40
C SER A 75 12.85 2.62 -0.22
N GLY A 76 14.12 2.23 -0.40
CA GLY A 76 15.23 2.68 0.43
C GLY A 76 15.67 4.10 0.09
N TYR A 77 16.57 4.62 0.92
CA TYR A 77 17.30 5.85 0.68
C TYR A 77 18.46 5.61 -0.29
N ILE A 78 18.66 6.50 -1.25
CA ILE A 78 19.76 6.39 -2.22
C ILE A 78 20.74 7.51 -1.88
N PRO A 79 21.98 7.20 -1.46
CA PRO A 79 23.00 8.20 -1.21
C PRO A 79 23.20 9.11 -2.43
N GLY A 80 23.24 10.43 -2.21
CA GLY A 80 23.35 11.44 -3.27
C GLY A 80 22.01 12.01 -3.74
N PHE A 81 20.88 11.48 -3.25
CA PHE A 81 19.54 11.91 -3.63
C PHE A 81 18.71 12.48 -2.49
N GLN A 82 19.40 12.90 -1.43
CA GLN A 82 18.80 13.45 -0.20
C GLN A 82 17.87 14.63 -0.44
N GLU A 83 18.15 15.41 -1.49
CA GLU A 83 17.40 16.61 -1.81
C GLU A 83 16.13 16.33 -2.62
N ASN A 84 15.87 15.09 -3.05
CA ASN A 84 14.66 14.77 -3.80
C ASN A 84 13.46 14.70 -2.83
N PRO A 85 12.54 15.70 -2.84
CA PRO A 85 11.43 15.74 -1.90
C PRO A 85 10.40 14.62 -2.14
N ASN A 86 10.49 13.91 -3.26
CA ASN A 86 9.59 12.80 -3.58
C ASN A 86 10.08 11.45 -3.06
N GLN A 87 11.36 11.30 -2.69
CA GLN A 87 11.89 10.01 -2.24
C GLN A 87 11.23 9.53 -0.95
N GLY A 88 11.03 10.42 0.02
CA GLY A 88 10.38 10.10 1.29
C GLY A 88 8.98 9.50 1.14
N LYS A 89 8.27 9.80 0.03
CA LYS A 89 6.91 9.30 -0.24
C LYS A 89 6.85 7.78 -0.42
N TYR A 90 7.97 7.14 -0.76
CA TYR A 90 8.05 5.70 -0.95
C TYR A 90 8.81 4.99 0.18
N MET A 91 9.33 5.74 1.17
CA MET A 91 9.98 5.19 2.36
C MET A 91 8.95 4.74 3.41
N ALA A 92 7.97 3.95 2.99
CA ALA A 92 6.91 3.40 3.84
C ALA A 92 6.53 1.99 3.37
N PRO A 93 5.91 1.17 4.23
CA PRO A 93 5.31 -0.10 3.79
C PRO A 93 4.13 0.15 2.86
N TYR A 94 4.31 -0.21 1.59
CA TYR A 94 3.22 -0.33 0.62
C TYR A 94 2.87 -1.79 0.48
N ASN A 95 1.60 -2.12 0.68
CA ASN A 95 1.17 -3.48 0.87
C ASN A 95 1.55 -4.41 -0.30
N ARG A 96 1.36 -3.98 -1.55
CA ARG A 96 1.74 -4.76 -2.74
C ARG A 96 3.23 -5.05 -2.78
N ASP A 97 4.03 -3.99 -2.65
CA ASP A 97 5.48 -3.99 -2.74
C ASP A 97 6.08 -4.86 -1.63
N SER A 98 5.58 -4.69 -0.40
CA SER A 98 5.91 -5.55 0.74
C SER A 98 5.61 -7.02 0.44
N TRP A 99 4.46 -7.36 -0.16
CA TRP A 99 4.14 -8.76 -0.45
C TRP A 99 5.00 -9.40 -1.51
N TYR A 100 5.36 -8.68 -2.58
CA TYR A 100 6.29 -9.20 -3.58
C TYR A 100 7.63 -9.54 -2.92
N MET A 101 8.22 -8.58 -2.19
CA MET A 101 9.49 -8.78 -1.52
C MET A 101 9.45 -9.91 -0.49
N THR A 102 8.41 -9.94 0.35
CA THR A 102 8.25 -10.96 1.38
C THR A 102 8.03 -12.36 0.79
N THR A 103 7.27 -12.47 -0.31
CA THR A 103 7.05 -13.77 -0.97
C THR A 103 8.34 -14.28 -1.61
N ASP A 104 9.09 -13.39 -2.26
CA ASP A 104 10.36 -13.75 -2.91
C ASP A 104 11.45 -14.14 -1.88
N ALA A 105 11.48 -13.47 -0.73
CA ALA A 105 12.43 -13.78 0.35
C ALA A 105 11.98 -14.90 1.29
N SER A 106 10.85 -15.56 1.03
CA SER A 106 10.21 -16.45 2.01
C SER A 106 11.05 -17.66 2.43
N GLU A 107 11.82 -18.24 1.50
CA GLU A 107 12.68 -19.40 1.79
C GLU A 107 13.88 -19.03 2.66
N GLU A 108 14.50 -17.87 2.41
CA GLU A 108 15.68 -17.41 3.13
C GLU A 108 15.33 -16.68 4.43
N ASN A 109 14.15 -16.04 4.47
CA ASN A 109 13.71 -15.16 5.55
C ASN A 109 12.28 -15.51 5.99
N PRO A 110 12.05 -16.71 6.55
CA PRO A 110 10.72 -17.19 6.92
C PRO A 110 10.02 -16.30 7.98
N GLN A 111 10.81 -15.67 8.85
CA GLN A 111 10.32 -14.74 9.87
C GLN A 111 9.71 -13.48 9.26
N LEU A 112 10.24 -13.00 8.12
CA LEU A 112 9.70 -11.86 7.41
C LEU A 112 8.25 -12.11 6.96
N VAL A 113 7.95 -13.34 6.52
CA VAL A 113 6.60 -13.74 6.10
C VAL A 113 5.61 -13.70 7.26
N ALA A 114 6.00 -14.25 8.40
CA ALA A 114 5.16 -14.27 9.60
C ALA A 114 4.88 -12.84 10.11
N VAL A 115 5.91 -12.00 10.15
CA VAL A 115 5.80 -10.62 10.63
C VAL A 115 5.01 -9.74 9.67
N ALA A 116 5.21 -9.88 8.36
CA ALA A 116 4.39 -9.18 7.36
C ALA A 116 2.90 -9.57 7.47
N ASN A 117 2.60 -10.86 7.68
CA ASN A 117 1.23 -11.32 7.93
C ASN A 117 0.63 -10.73 9.19
N ARG A 118 1.37 -10.78 10.29
CA ARG A 118 0.94 -10.15 11.54
C ARG A 118 0.67 -8.66 11.35
N TYR A 119 1.56 -7.95 10.70
CA TYR A 119 1.40 -6.53 10.42
C TYR A 119 0.14 -6.24 9.58
N ALA A 120 -0.11 -7.02 8.52
CA ALA A 120 -1.31 -6.89 7.71
C ALA A 120 -2.61 -7.32 8.42
N ASN A 121 -2.52 -8.21 9.42
CA ASN A 121 -3.64 -8.54 10.29
C ASN A 121 -3.99 -7.35 11.20
N GLU A 122 -2.98 -6.75 11.84
CA GLU A 122 -3.14 -5.62 12.76
C GLU A 122 -3.73 -4.39 12.05
N HIS A 123 -3.42 -4.21 10.75
CA HIS A 123 -3.91 -3.09 9.93
C HIS A 123 -5.07 -3.46 8.98
N LEU A 124 -5.71 -4.61 9.18
CA LEU A 124 -6.85 -5.03 8.38
C LEU A 124 -8.04 -4.08 8.60
N GLY A 125 -8.74 -3.70 7.53
CA GLY A 125 -9.98 -2.95 7.61
C GLY A 125 -11.07 -3.75 8.34
N LEU A 126 -11.69 -3.14 9.35
CA LEU A 126 -12.71 -3.76 10.21
C LEU A 126 -14.03 -2.97 10.27
N LYS A 127 -14.17 -1.92 9.46
CA LYS A 127 -15.40 -1.09 9.46
C LYS A 127 -16.27 -1.44 8.27
N ASP A 128 -17.58 -1.43 8.48
CA ASP A 128 -18.55 -1.61 7.40
C ASP A 128 -18.81 -0.29 6.66
N VAL A 129 -17.73 0.29 6.13
CA VAL A 129 -17.77 1.50 5.31
C VAL A 129 -17.31 1.13 3.92
N VAL A 130 -18.26 0.99 3.00
CA VAL A 130 -17.98 0.66 1.61
C VAL A 130 -17.12 1.78 1.00
N HIS A 131 -16.16 1.40 0.16
CA HIS A 131 -15.23 2.30 -0.53
C HIS A 131 -14.17 3.01 0.34
N SER A 132 -14.05 2.71 1.65
CA SER A 132 -12.95 3.21 2.48
C SER A 132 -11.78 2.22 2.61
N GLU A 133 -10.60 2.70 3.02
CA GLU A 133 -9.46 1.82 3.40
C GLU A 133 -9.82 0.95 4.62
N CYS A 134 -10.68 1.44 5.52
CA CYS A 134 -11.22 0.66 6.64
C CYS A 134 -12.14 -0.49 6.21
N GLN A 135 -12.55 -0.57 4.94
CA GLN A 135 -13.61 -1.48 4.51
C GLN A 135 -13.32 -2.89 5.03
N PHE A 136 -14.33 -3.51 5.65
CA PHE A 136 -14.19 -4.80 6.30
C PHE A 136 -13.50 -5.84 5.38
N GLY A 137 -12.35 -6.35 5.83
CA GLY A 137 -11.53 -7.31 5.11
C GLY A 137 -10.56 -6.74 4.07
N ARG A 138 -10.46 -5.42 3.92
CA ARG A 138 -9.50 -4.73 3.03
C ARG A 138 -8.12 -4.59 3.70
N ASP A 139 -7.04 -4.71 2.94
CA ASP A 139 -5.69 -4.38 3.45
C ASP A 139 -5.45 -2.88 3.38
N TYR A 140 -4.56 -2.39 4.23
CA TYR A 140 -3.92 -1.11 4.01
C TYR A 140 -3.27 -1.04 2.62
N HIS A 141 -3.26 0.15 2.02
CA HIS A 141 -2.50 0.42 0.80
C HIS A 141 -1.07 0.85 1.14
N GLU A 142 -0.96 1.84 2.02
CA GLU A 142 0.27 2.41 2.58
C GLU A 142 0.03 2.58 4.08
N TYR A 143 1.06 2.38 4.90
CA TYR A 143 1.01 2.75 6.30
C TYR A 143 2.08 3.80 6.63
N ARG A 144 1.65 4.86 7.31
CA ARG A 144 2.52 5.80 8.02
C ARG A 144 1.89 6.14 9.35
N ASP A 145 2.73 6.33 10.36
CA ASP A 145 2.28 6.80 11.66
C ASP A 145 2.18 8.34 11.64
N PRO A 146 0.97 8.94 11.67
CA PRO A 146 0.82 10.39 11.63
C PRO A 146 1.37 11.10 12.88
N GLU A 147 1.62 10.39 13.98
CA GLU A 147 2.18 11.00 15.19
C GLU A 147 3.69 11.17 15.09
N THR A 148 4.38 10.30 14.34
CA THR A 148 5.85 10.25 14.32
C THR A 148 6.47 10.49 12.93
N ASP A 149 5.73 10.28 11.83
CA ASP A 149 6.22 10.49 10.46
C ASP A 149 5.97 11.95 10.02
N GLU A 150 7.05 12.73 9.85
CA GLU A 150 7.00 14.14 9.44
C GLU A 150 6.32 14.34 8.07
N LEU A 151 6.51 13.40 7.14
CA LEU A 151 5.88 13.45 5.83
C LEU A 151 4.39 13.15 5.94
N ALA A 152 3.99 12.20 6.80
CA ALA A 152 2.59 11.96 7.09
C ALA A 152 1.93 13.22 7.68
N GLN A 153 2.59 13.88 8.63
CA GLN A 153 2.11 15.15 9.18
C GLN A 153 2.02 16.25 8.12
N GLN A 154 3.01 16.37 7.24
CA GLN A 154 3.02 17.33 6.13
C GLN A 154 1.86 17.08 5.17
N LEU A 155 1.70 15.85 4.68
CA LEU A 155 0.64 15.47 3.76
C LEU A 155 -0.76 15.63 4.39
N THR A 156 -0.89 15.38 5.70
CA THR A 156 -2.11 15.68 6.45
C THR A 156 -2.44 17.17 6.37
N ARG A 157 -1.47 18.04 6.68
CA ARG A 157 -1.66 19.50 6.66
C ARG A 157 -1.95 20.03 5.26
N GLU A 158 -1.22 19.57 4.25
CA GLU A 158 -1.29 20.12 2.88
C GLU A 158 -2.47 19.58 2.08
N ARG A 159 -2.80 18.30 2.23
CA ARG A 159 -3.74 17.59 1.37
C ARG A 159 -4.99 17.13 2.10
N ASN A 160 -5.09 17.39 3.40
CA ASN A 160 -6.06 16.75 4.28
C ASN A 160 -6.00 15.22 4.15
N TRP A 161 -4.80 14.70 3.90
CA TRP A 161 -4.58 13.27 3.81
C TRP A 161 -4.84 12.66 5.18
N LYS A 162 -5.73 11.67 5.25
CA LYS A 162 -6.01 10.98 6.50
C LYS A 162 -5.21 9.69 6.51
N TRP A 163 -4.40 9.51 7.54
CA TRP A 163 -3.61 8.29 7.80
C TRP A 163 -4.33 7.33 8.73
N GLU A 164 -5.46 7.78 9.29
CA GLU A 164 -6.47 6.87 9.76
C GLU A 164 -6.85 5.91 8.61
N PRO A 165 -7.42 4.75 8.91
CA PRO A 165 -8.05 3.93 7.87
C PRO A 165 -9.21 4.67 7.13
N ASN A 166 -9.47 5.95 7.44
CA ASN A 166 -10.35 6.89 6.77
C ASN A 166 -9.67 7.77 5.70
N GLY A 167 -8.41 7.54 5.31
CA GLY A 167 -7.82 8.18 4.13
C GLY A 167 -6.83 7.28 3.38
N GLY A 168 -6.88 7.42 2.07
CA GLY A 168 -6.31 6.49 1.10
C GLY A 168 -7.42 6.10 0.11
N PHE A 169 -7.16 6.29 -1.18
CA PHE A 169 -8.17 6.34 -2.24
C PHE A 169 -8.06 5.15 -3.20
N TYR A 170 -7.14 4.20 -2.94
CA TYR A 170 -6.69 3.17 -3.88
C TYR A 170 -6.85 1.76 -3.32
N ALA A 171 -7.83 1.03 -3.86
CA ALA A 171 -8.03 -0.37 -3.52
C ALA A 171 -7.28 -1.25 -4.53
N GLN A 172 -6.20 -1.88 -4.08
CA GLN A 172 -5.48 -2.90 -4.83
C GLN A 172 -6.02 -4.28 -4.43
N VAL A 173 -6.69 -4.96 -5.37
CA VAL A 173 -7.34 -6.26 -5.13
C VAL A 173 -6.32 -7.40 -5.19
N ASP A 174 -5.27 -7.24 -6.01
CA ASP A 174 -4.14 -8.16 -6.21
C ASP A 174 -3.37 -8.45 -4.91
N CYS A 175 -3.17 -7.46 -4.04
CA CYS A 175 -2.52 -7.66 -2.74
C CYS A 175 -3.22 -8.71 -1.87
N GLY A 176 -4.55 -8.79 -1.97
CA GLY A 176 -5.34 -9.77 -1.22
C GLY A 176 -4.98 -11.21 -1.58
N ALA A 177 -4.73 -11.49 -2.87
CA ALA A 177 -4.33 -12.82 -3.33
C ALA A 177 -2.89 -13.15 -2.89
N LEU A 178 -1.97 -12.17 -2.98
CA LEU A 178 -0.59 -12.35 -2.51
C LEU A 178 -0.52 -12.64 -1.00
N ARG A 179 -1.35 -11.96 -0.21
CA ARG A 179 -1.48 -12.24 1.23
C ARG A 179 -2.01 -13.64 1.51
N LEU A 180 -3.03 -14.10 0.80
CA LEU A 180 -3.53 -15.47 0.98
C LEU A 180 -2.46 -16.52 0.65
N ARG A 181 -1.64 -16.26 -0.38
CA ARG A 181 -0.47 -17.09 -0.70
C ARG A 181 0.56 -17.10 0.43
N SER A 182 0.84 -15.96 1.07
CA SER A 182 1.79 -15.89 2.18
C SER A 182 1.28 -16.59 3.44
N ILE A 183 -0.03 -16.52 3.73
CA ILE A 183 -0.65 -17.30 4.83
C ILE A 183 -0.55 -18.81 4.56
N HIS A 184 -0.83 -19.24 3.32
CA HIS A 184 -0.64 -20.63 2.92
C HIS A 184 0.82 -21.07 3.10
N TRP A 185 1.77 -20.22 2.72
CA TRP A 185 3.20 -20.46 2.94
C TRP A 185 3.49 -20.66 4.44
N CYS A 186 2.98 -19.79 5.32
CA CYS A 186 3.14 -19.93 6.77
C CYS A 186 2.58 -21.27 7.29
N CYS A 187 1.40 -21.67 6.83
CA CYS A 187 0.77 -22.93 7.24
C CYS A 187 1.54 -24.18 6.80
N THR A 188 2.36 -24.07 5.75
CA THR A 188 3.07 -25.20 5.14
C THR A 188 4.54 -25.29 5.53
N HIS A 189 5.17 -24.18 5.91
CA HIS A 189 6.61 -24.10 6.15
C HIS A 189 6.99 -23.75 7.59
N LEU A 190 6.12 -23.09 8.36
CA LEU A 190 6.39 -22.84 9.77
C LEU A 190 6.12 -24.09 10.59
N SER A 191 6.84 -24.24 11.70
CA SER A 191 6.73 -25.42 12.59
C SER A 191 5.34 -25.58 13.20
N GLN A 192 4.59 -24.47 13.32
CA GLN A 192 3.19 -24.47 13.77
C GLN A 192 2.24 -25.15 12.79
N GLY A 193 2.59 -25.25 11.51
CA GLY A 193 1.72 -25.78 10.46
C GLY A 193 0.37 -25.04 10.42
N PHE A 194 -0.73 -25.79 10.30
CA PHE A 194 -2.09 -25.22 10.32
C PHE A 194 -2.49 -24.57 11.65
N ASN A 195 -1.80 -24.85 12.76
CA ASN A 195 -2.04 -24.14 14.02
C ASN A 195 -1.68 -22.64 13.91
N TYR A 196 -0.93 -22.24 12.88
CA TYR A 196 -0.74 -20.83 12.54
C TYR A 196 -2.09 -20.10 12.35
N LEU A 197 -3.14 -20.77 11.87
CA LEU A 197 -4.46 -20.16 11.70
C LEU A 197 -5.15 -19.83 13.03
N ASP A 198 -4.78 -20.52 14.11
CA ASP A 198 -5.34 -20.30 15.45
C ASP A 198 -4.58 -19.22 16.23
N GLU A 199 -3.40 -18.81 15.76
CA GLU A 199 -2.65 -17.71 16.37
C GLU A 199 -3.47 -16.42 16.35
N THR A 200 -3.41 -15.69 17.46
CA THR A 200 -4.21 -14.47 17.67
C THR A 200 -3.40 -13.20 17.48
N TYR A 201 -4.05 -12.16 16.97
CA TYR A 201 -3.52 -10.81 16.86
C TYR A 201 -4.52 -9.78 17.41
N LYS A 202 -4.03 -8.59 17.74
CA LYS A 202 -4.86 -7.45 18.14
C LYS A 202 -5.15 -6.59 16.90
N GLY A 203 -6.41 -6.49 16.50
CA GLY A 203 -6.81 -5.66 15.37
C GLY A 203 -6.70 -4.16 15.66
N ILE A 204 -6.84 -3.36 14.61
CA ILE A 204 -6.80 -1.88 14.69
C ILE A 204 -7.89 -1.28 15.60
N ASP A 205 -8.98 -2.01 15.83
CA ASP A 205 -10.07 -1.65 16.74
C ASP A 205 -9.79 -2.08 18.20
N GLY A 206 -8.67 -2.74 18.45
CA GLY A 206 -8.26 -3.28 19.74
C GLY A 206 -8.83 -4.66 20.07
N THR A 207 -9.69 -5.24 19.21
CA THR A 207 -10.27 -6.56 19.40
C THR A 207 -9.26 -7.66 19.07
N ILE A 208 -9.35 -8.80 19.76
CA ILE A 208 -8.50 -9.97 19.48
C ILE A 208 -9.17 -10.85 18.42
N TYR A 209 -8.43 -11.16 17.37
CA TYR A 209 -8.85 -12.02 16.26
C TYR A 209 -7.84 -13.15 16.04
N SER A 210 -8.25 -14.20 15.35
CA SER A 210 -7.34 -15.24 14.86
C SER A 210 -6.92 -14.99 13.41
N ASN A 211 -5.80 -15.59 13.00
CA ASN A 211 -5.37 -15.60 11.60
C ASN A 211 -6.44 -16.22 10.66
N LEU A 212 -7.21 -17.21 11.13
CA LEU A 212 -8.35 -17.73 10.39
C LEU A 212 -9.42 -16.66 10.14
N ALA A 213 -9.72 -15.83 11.14
CA ALA A 213 -10.70 -14.75 10.98
C ALA A 213 -10.24 -13.75 9.90
N SER A 214 -8.94 -13.42 9.87
CA SER A 214 -8.40 -12.50 8.85
C SER A 214 -8.50 -13.06 7.43
N VAL A 215 -8.25 -14.37 7.24
CA VAL A 215 -8.46 -15.08 5.98
C VAL A 215 -9.92 -14.98 5.53
N LEU A 216 -10.86 -15.28 6.44
CA LEU A 216 -12.30 -15.23 6.13
C LEU A 216 -12.77 -13.81 5.79
N HIS A 217 -12.30 -12.80 6.53
CA HIS A 217 -12.59 -11.40 6.24
C HIS A 217 -12.08 -11.00 4.85
N ARG A 218 -10.86 -11.43 4.51
CA ARG A 218 -10.24 -11.18 3.20
C ARG A 218 -11.03 -11.82 2.07
N LEU A 219 -11.35 -13.10 2.18
CA LEU A 219 -12.09 -13.82 1.14
C LEU A 219 -13.44 -13.14 0.85
N ARG A 220 -14.18 -12.75 1.90
CA ARG A 220 -15.44 -12.00 1.76
C ARG A 220 -15.23 -10.63 1.11
N TRP A 221 -14.11 -9.96 1.37
CA TRP A 221 -13.81 -8.70 0.71
C TRP A 221 -13.50 -8.91 -0.79
N ILE A 222 -12.66 -9.88 -1.13
CA ILE A 222 -12.32 -10.23 -2.51
C ILE A 222 -13.59 -10.59 -3.29
N GLU A 223 -14.43 -11.49 -2.76
CA GLU A 223 -15.68 -11.93 -3.38
C GLU A 223 -16.62 -10.74 -3.66
N ARG A 224 -16.80 -9.85 -2.67
CA ARG A 224 -17.61 -8.64 -2.87
C ARG A 224 -17.02 -7.74 -3.94
N LYS A 225 -15.70 -7.56 -3.96
CA LYS A 225 -15.05 -6.68 -4.93
C LYS A 225 -15.10 -7.23 -6.34
N THR A 226 -14.76 -8.50 -6.55
CA THR A 226 -14.82 -9.13 -7.87
C THR A 226 -16.26 -9.19 -8.39
N SER A 227 -17.25 -9.40 -7.53
CA SER A 227 -18.67 -9.36 -7.91
C SER A 227 -19.14 -7.95 -8.30
N SER A 228 -18.58 -6.91 -7.68
CA SER A 228 -18.90 -5.50 -7.97
C SER A 228 -18.09 -4.88 -9.11
N ASN A 229 -17.04 -5.55 -9.59
CA ASN A 229 -16.12 -5.05 -10.60
C ASN A 229 -16.14 -5.92 -11.85
N ALA A 230 -16.78 -5.43 -12.91
CA ALA A 230 -16.81 -6.10 -14.21
C ALA A 230 -15.41 -6.33 -14.83
N LEU A 231 -14.39 -5.59 -14.37
CA LEU A 231 -13.00 -5.71 -14.80
C LEU A 231 -12.14 -6.60 -13.86
N GLY A 232 -12.75 -7.23 -12.85
CA GLY A 232 -12.08 -8.19 -11.97
C GLY A 232 -11.09 -7.56 -10.97
N PHE A 233 -9.81 -7.94 -11.07
CA PHE A 233 -8.76 -7.57 -10.11
C PHE A 233 -8.06 -6.23 -10.39
N ILE A 234 -8.41 -5.54 -11.48
CA ILE A 234 -7.79 -4.26 -11.84
C ILE A 234 -8.16 -3.20 -10.78
N GLY A 235 -7.15 -2.55 -10.20
CA GLY A 235 -7.32 -1.53 -9.18
C GLY A 235 -8.16 -0.37 -9.68
N TYR A 236 -9.25 -0.08 -8.97
CA TYR A 236 -10.14 1.04 -9.27
C TYR A 236 -9.91 2.17 -8.26
N ARG A 237 -9.89 3.41 -8.74
CA ARG A 237 -10.07 4.58 -7.90
C ARG A 237 -11.54 4.60 -7.49
N ALA A 238 -11.87 4.48 -6.20
CA ALA A 238 -13.26 4.53 -5.77
C ALA A 238 -13.95 5.79 -6.34
N ALA A 239 -15.19 5.67 -6.81
CA ALA A 239 -16.00 6.83 -7.12
C ALA A 239 -16.22 7.60 -5.82
N PHE A 240 -15.50 8.71 -5.64
CA PHE A 240 -15.76 9.63 -4.53
C PHE A 240 -16.98 10.46 -4.91
N ASP A 241 -17.80 10.82 -3.92
CA ASP A 241 -18.84 11.84 -4.06
C ASP A 241 -18.28 13.05 -4.82
N GLY A 242 -18.77 13.27 -6.05
CA GLY A 242 -18.26 14.24 -7.02
C GLY A 242 -17.50 13.68 -8.23
N SER A 243 -17.27 12.37 -8.31
CA SER A 243 -16.73 11.70 -9.51
C SER A 243 -17.89 11.28 -10.41
N PRO A 244 -17.85 11.56 -11.73
CA PRO A 244 -18.92 11.17 -12.63
C PRO A 244 -19.11 9.65 -12.56
N THR A 245 -20.34 9.23 -12.24
CA THR A 245 -20.69 7.82 -12.19
C THR A 245 -20.72 7.25 -13.61
N THR A 246 -20.52 5.94 -13.74
CA THR A 246 -20.43 5.20 -15.01
C THR A 246 -21.63 5.39 -15.96
N GLN A 247 -22.73 6.00 -15.48
CA GLN A 247 -23.86 6.41 -16.31
C GLN A 247 -23.57 7.63 -17.21
N GLU A 248 -22.51 8.40 -16.94
CA GLU A 248 -22.09 9.53 -17.80
C GLU A 248 -21.08 9.11 -18.88
N MET A 249 -20.76 7.81 -19.00
CA MET A 249 -19.80 7.27 -19.96
C MET A 249 -20.44 6.35 -21.03
N GLN A 250 -21.77 6.36 -21.16
CA GLN A 250 -22.52 5.81 -22.31
C GLN A 250 -23.11 6.94 -23.14
#